data_AF-A0A2G6JQP9-F1
#
_entry.id   AF-A0A2G6JQP9-F1
#
_cell.length_a   1.000
_cell.length_b   1.000
_cell.length_c   1.000
_cell.angle_alpha   90.00
_cell.angle_beta   90.00
_cell.angle_gamma   90.00
#
_symmetry.space_group_name_H-M   'P 1'
#
loop_
_entity.id
_entity.type
_entity.pdbx_description
1 polymer ?
#
loop_
_entity_poly.entity_id
_entity_poly.type
_entity_poly.pdbx_seq_one_letter_code
_entity_poly.pdbx_strand_id
1 'polypeptide(L)'
;MGKNDGEVMAQVQWFPGHMAKTKRLIAENLKKVDVVIEVLDARAPRASANPLLRKLTASKPRLVLLNKDDLADPEATELWMSHFSGAGDVLRVSAASRRGLNGIAPACRKLCRNTRALERRPVRALIAGIPNAGKSTIINALSRERKAEAGARPGLTRDLRR
;
A
#
# COMPACT_ATOMS: atom_id res chain seq x y z
N MET A 1 12.63 33.35 31.78
CA MET A 1 13.77 32.81 31.01
C MET A 1 13.94 31.35 31.43
N GLY A 2 13.51 30.40 30.61
CA GLY A 2 13.62 28.96 30.88
C GLY A 2 13.19 28.22 29.62
N LYS A 3 14.17 27.68 28.89
CA LYS A 3 14.03 27.17 27.52
C LYS A 3 13.34 25.81 27.49
N ASN A 4 12.63 25.58 26.38
CA ASN A 4 12.09 24.32 25.89
C ASN A 4 13.13 23.19 25.88
N ASP A 5 12.76 22.03 26.41
CA ASP A 5 13.33 20.74 26.05
C ASP A 5 12.23 19.89 25.38
N GLY A 6 11.91 20.25 24.13
CA GLY A 6 11.16 19.38 23.24
C GLY A 6 12.11 18.34 22.67
N GLU A 7 11.98 17.09 23.08
CA GLU A 7 12.68 15.93 22.51
C GLU A 7 12.56 15.94 20.98
N VAL A 8 13.69 16.21 20.32
CA VAL A 8 13.82 16.09 18.87
C VAL A 8 13.94 14.59 18.54
N MET A 9 12.80 13.95 18.31
CA MET A 9 12.75 12.59 17.77
C MET A 9 13.33 12.60 16.35
N ALA A 10 14.54 12.06 16.21
CA ALA A 10 15.27 11.95 14.95
C ALA A 10 14.39 11.28 13.87
N GLN A 11 14.06 12.06 12.84
CA GLN A 11 13.22 11.65 11.73
C GLN A 11 14.00 10.68 10.83
N VAL A 12 13.84 9.37 11.06
CA VAL A 12 14.49 8.31 10.28
C VAL A 12 14.17 8.46 8.78
N GLN A 13 15.21 8.68 7.98
CA GLN A 13 15.16 9.10 6.59
C GLN A 13 15.28 7.91 5.63
N TRP A 14 14.16 7.46 5.06
CA TRP A 14 14.10 6.27 4.20
C TRP A 14 14.21 6.50 2.68
N PHE A 15 14.62 7.70 2.22
CA PHE A 15 14.88 7.97 0.80
C PHE A 15 16.05 8.98 0.64
N PRO A 16 17.17 8.61 -0.01
CA PRO A 16 18.31 9.52 -0.19
C PRO A 16 18.02 10.61 -1.24
N GLY A 17 18.42 11.85 -0.96
CA GLY A 17 18.60 12.99 -1.91
C GLY A 17 17.37 13.61 -2.61
N HIS A 18 16.18 13.00 -2.55
CA HIS A 18 15.11 13.30 -3.50
C HIS A 18 13.71 13.48 -2.89
N MET A 19 13.57 13.97 -1.65
CA MET A 19 12.23 14.14 -1.02
C MET A 19 11.25 14.95 -1.88
N ALA A 20 11.73 16.04 -2.51
CA ALA A 20 10.93 16.83 -3.43
C ALA A 20 10.51 16.02 -4.67
N LYS A 21 11.43 15.22 -5.23
CA LYS A 21 11.17 14.38 -6.41
C LYS A 21 10.19 13.24 -6.08
N THR A 22 10.34 12.56 -4.94
CA THR A 22 9.40 11.52 -4.50
C THR A 22 8.03 12.10 -4.21
N LYS A 23 7.95 13.25 -3.52
CA LYS A 23 6.69 13.96 -3.28
C LYS A 23 6.02 14.37 -4.60
N ARG A 24 6.77 14.93 -5.55
CA ARG A 24 6.30 15.27 -6.90
C ARG A 24 5.80 14.03 -7.65
N LEU A 25 6.57 12.95 -7.65
CA LEU A 25 6.22 11.70 -8.32
C LEU A 25 4.93 11.09 -7.74
N ILE A 26 4.77 11.09 -6.40
CA ILE A 26 3.53 10.66 -5.76
C ILE A 26 2.38 11.56 -6.22
N ALA A 27 2.54 12.89 -6.16
CA ALA A 27 1.50 13.84 -6.58
C ALA A 27 1.08 13.66 -8.05
N GLU A 28 2.03 13.44 -8.96
CA GLU A 28 1.77 13.20 -10.38
C GLU A 28 1.05 11.87 -10.63
N ASN A 29 1.45 10.80 -9.94
CA ASN A 29 0.80 9.50 -10.06
C ASN A 29 -0.57 9.47 -9.41
N LEU A 30 -0.80 10.24 -8.34
CA LEU A 30 -2.11 10.37 -7.70
C LEU A 30 -3.19 10.87 -8.66
N LYS A 31 -2.84 11.72 -9.64
CA LYS A 31 -3.78 12.16 -10.68
C LYS A 31 -4.23 11.02 -11.60
N LYS A 32 -3.46 9.94 -11.70
CA LYS A 32 -3.68 8.82 -12.63
C LYS A 32 -4.35 7.61 -11.97
N VAL A 33 -4.47 7.60 -10.64
CA VAL A 33 -5.01 6.47 -9.89
C VAL A 33 -6.32 6.81 -9.20
N ASP A 34 -7.10 5.78 -8.92
CA ASP A 34 -8.43 5.87 -8.32
C ASP A 34 -8.37 5.52 -6.81
N VAL A 35 -7.39 4.71 -6.39
CA VAL A 35 -7.19 4.26 -4.99
C VAL A 35 -5.70 4.18 -4.64
N VAL A 36 -5.38 4.35 -3.36
CA VAL A 36 -4.04 4.10 -2.81
C VAL A 36 -4.06 2.86 -1.93
N ILE A 37 -3.10 1.97 -2.17
CA ILE A 37 -2.84 0.80 -1.34
C ILE A 37 -1.60 1.10 -0.52
N GLU A 38 -1.76 1.25 0.79
CA GLU A 38 -0.63 1.43 1.71
C GLU A 38 -0.23 0.08 2.31
N VAL A 39 1.00 -0.33 2.05
CA VAL A 39 1.57 -1.60 2.52
C VAL A 39 2.36 -1.36 3.79
N LEU A 40 1.94 -2.03 4.86
CA LEU A 40 2.57 -2.04 6.18
C LEU A 40 3.13 -3.43 6.48
N ASP A 41 4.10 -3.51 7.38
CA ASP A 41 4.59 -4.78 7.94
C ASP A 41 3.69 -5.17 9.12
N ALA A 42 3.02 -6.32 9.05
CA ALA A 42 2.08 -6.81 10.05
C ALA A 42 2.71 -6.97 11.44
N ARG A 43 4.03 -7.20 11.51
CA ARG A 43 4.77 -7.32 12.78
C ARG A 43 4.97 -5.99 13.48
N ALA A 44 4.97 -4.89 12.73
CA ALA A 44 5.11 -3.54 13.29
C ALA A 44 4.30 -2.51 12.47
N PRO A 45 2.95 -2.57 12.48
CA PRO A 45 2.13 -1.77 11.57
C PRO A 45 2.26 -0.26 11.81
N ARG A 46 2.31 0.17 13.08
CA ARG A 46 2.48 1.58 13.43
C ARG A 46 3.85 2.13 13.01
N ALA A 47 4.92 1.36 13.21
CA ALA A 47 6.28 1.78 12.87
C ALA A 47 6.52 1.79 11.35
N SER A 48 5.83 0.93 10.61
CA SER A 48 5.92 0.87 9.15
C SER A 48 5.00 1.86 8.43
N ALA A 49 4.10 2.53 9.15
CA ALA A 49 3.25 3.58 8.60
C ALA A 49 4.02 4.89 8.41
N ASN A 50 3.71 5.63 7.34
CA ASN A 50 4.37 6.91 7.06
C ASN A 50 3.36 8.07 7.11
N PRO A 51 3.42 8.95 8.12
CA PRO A 51 2.52 10.09 8.24
C PRO A 51 2.55 11.04 7.03
N LEU A 52 3.72 11.22 6.39
CA LEU A 52 3.84 12.04 5.19
C LEU A 52 3.10 11.41 4.02
N LEU A 53 3.22 10.10 3.84
CA LEU A 53 2.48 9.39 2.79
C LEU A 53 0.98 9.59 2.97
N ARG A 54 0.48 9.40 4.19
CA ARG A 54 -0.94 9.60 4.54
C ARG A 54 -1.42 11.02 4.22
N LYS A 55 -0.59 12.04 4.50
CA LYS A 55 -0.91 13.44 4.15
C LYS A 55 -0.97 13.65 2.64
N LEU A 56 -0.02 13.09 1.89
CA LEU A 56 0.05 13.26 0.43
C LEU A 56 -1.09 12.54 -0.30
N THR A 57 -1.59 11.44 0.25
CA THR A 57 -2.60 10.58 -0.39
C THR A 57 -4.02 10.79 0.14
N ALA A 58 -4.24 11.77 1.02
CA ALA A 58 -5.51 12.01 1.71
C ALA A 58 -6.71 12.27 0.76
N SER A 59 -6.46 12.68 -0.49
CA SER A 59 -7.50 12.93 -1.49
C SER A 59 -8.02 11.66 -2.19
N LYS A 60 -7.48 10.48 -1.85
CA LYS A 60 -7.85 9.20 -2.47
C LYS A 60 -8.36 8.21 -1.44
N PRO A 61 -9.32 7.34 -1.82
CA PRO A 61 -9.65 6.16 -1.02
C PRO A 61 -8.39 5.35 -0.71
N ARG A 62 -8.35 4.77 0.49
CA ARG A 62 -7.18 4.08 1.02
C ARG A 62 -7.54 2.65 1.43
N LEU A 63 -6.75 1.70 0.92
CA LEU A 63 -6.71 0.32 1.37
C LEU A 63 -5.40 0.10 2.13
N VAL A 64 -5.47 -0.38 3.37
CA VAL A 64 -4.29 -0.76 4.15
C VAL A 64 -4.05 -2.27 3.99
N LEU A 65 -2.81 -2.65 3.65
CA LEU A 65 -2.38 -4.05 3.64
C LEU A 65 -1.40 -4.29 4.77
N LEU A 66 -1.77 -5.13 5.73
CA LEU A 66 -0.87 -5.69 6.73
C LEU A 66 -0.17 -6.90 6.09
N ASN A 67 0.99 -6.67 5.49
CA ASN A 67 1.76 -7.69 4.79
C ASN A 67 2.72 -8.42 5.73
N LYS A 68 3.10 -9.66 5.37
CA LYS A 68 3.88 -10.58 6.22
C LYS A 68 3.09 -11.07 7.44
N ASP A 69 1.78 -11.20 7.26
CA ASP A 69 0.85 -11.75 8.26
C ASP A 69 1.31 -13.12 8.80
N ASP A 70 1.96 -13.92 7.96
CA ASP A 70 2.55 -15.21 8.33
C ASP A 70 3.67 -15.13 9.38
N LEU A 71 4.26 -13.96 9.57
CA LEU A 71 5.34 -13.71 10.52
C LEU A 71 4.89 -12.88 11.73
N ALA A 72 3.62 -12.47 11.76
CA ALA A 72 3.07 -11.64 12.82
C ALA A 72 2.25 -12.48 13.79
N ASP A 73 2.10 -11.97 15.02
CA ASP A 73 1.17 -12.54 15.98
C ASP A 73 -0.28 -12.34 15.48
N PRO A 74 -1.10 -13.41 15.39
CA PRO A 74 -2.45 -13.30 14.87
C PRO A 74 -3.36 -12.40 15.70
N GLU A 75 -3.28 -12.49 17.03
CA GLU A 75 -4.13 -11.71 17.94
C GLU A 75 -3.78 -10.22 17.86
N ALA A 76 -2.49 -9.89 17.87
CA ALA A 76 -2.02 -8.54 17.65
C ALA A 76 -2.45 -8.00 16.28
N THR A 77 -2.43 -8.85 15.25
CA THR A 77 -2.86 -8.45 13.89
C THR A 77 -4.34 -8.10 13.86
N GLU A 78 -5.21 -8.80 14.59
CA GLU A 78 -6.63 -8.43 14.73
C GLU A 78 -6.82 -7.06 15.37
N LEU A 79 -6.05 -6.78 16.43
CA LEU A 79 -6.07 -5.48 17.09
C LEU A 79 -5.65 -4.36 16.12
N TRP A 80 -4.62 -4.61 15.30
CA TRP A 80 -4.20 -3.66 14.28
C TRP A 80 -5.23 -3.49 13.16
N MET A 81 -5.88 -4.57 12.72
CA MET A 81 -6.98 -4.47 11.76
C MET A 81 -8.11 -3.59 12.28
N SER A 82 -8.49 -3.79 13.54
CA SER A 82 -9.49 -2.96 14.22
C SER A 82 -9.03 -1.50 14.29
N HIS A 83 -7.77 -1.25 14.67
CA HIS A 83 -7.19 0.10 14.74
C HIS A 83 -7.22 0.84 13.40
N PHE A 84 -6.88 0.16 12.30
CA PHE A 84 -6.82 0.81 10.98
C PHE A 84 -8.17 0.87 10.26
N SER A 85 -9.18 0.10 10.68
CA SER A 85 -10.51 0.07 10.06
C SER A 85 -11.20 1.45 10.07
N GLY A 86 -10.98 2.25 11.12
CA GLY A 86 -11.50 3.63 11.20
C GLY A 86 -10.89 4.60 10.19
N ALA A 87 -9.79 4.22 9.51
CA ALA A 87 -9.07 5.05 8.54
C ALA A 87 -9.15 4.52 7.09
N GLY A 88 -9.92 3.46 6.83
CA GLY A 88 -10.09 2.81 5.53
C GLY A 88 -10.29 1.29 5.64
N ASP A 89 -10.53 0.62 4.51
CA ASP A 89 -10.58 -0.85 4.49
C ASP A 89 -9.16 -1.41 4.78
N VAL A 90 -9.09 -2.52 5.52
CA VAL A 90 -7.83 -3.17 5.93
C VAL A 90 -7.88 -4.64 5.53
N LEU A 91 -6.78 -5.16 4.98
CA LEU A 91 -6.60 -6.58 4.71
C LEU A 91 -5.26 -7.06 5.28
N ARG A 92 -5.26 -8.28 5.82
CA ARG A 92 -4.02 -9.00 6.10
C ARG A 92 -3.62 -9.84 4.89
N VAL A 93 -2.32 -9.85 4.58
CA VAL A 93 -1.79 -10.59 3.44
C VAL A 93 -0.43 -11.20 3.77
N SER A 94 -0.14 -12.35 3.15
CA SER A 94 1.22 -12.86 3.05
C SER A 94 1.58 -12.91 1.57
N ALA A 95 2.27 -11.88 1.09
CA ALA A 95 2.66 -11.82 -0.31
C ALA A 95 3.64 -12.93 -0.71
N ALA A 96 4.51 -13.34 0.23
CA ALA A 96 5.48 -14.42 0.02
C ALA A 96 4.77 -15.78 -0.17
N SER A 97 3.79 -16.08 0.68
CA SER A 97 2.99 -17.30 0.59
C SER A 97 1.72 -17.17 -0.26
N ARG A 98 1.54 -16.03 -0.94
CA ARG A 98 0.37 -15.70 -1.79
C ARG A 98 -0.99 -15.77 -1.07
N ARG A 99 -1.04 -15.61 0.25
CA ARG A 99 -2.31 -15.63 1.02
C ARG A 99 -2.96 -14.25 1.09
N GLY A 100 -4.28 -14.20 0.96
CA GLY A 100 -5.09 -12.97 1.10
C GLY A 100 -5.04 -12.02 -0.11
N LEU A 101 -4.29 -12.34 -1.16
CA LEU A 101 -4.11 -11.45 -2.33
C LEU A 101 -5.37 -11.27 -3.17
N ASN A 102 -6.19 -12.32 -3.26
CA ASN A 102 -7.47 -12.32 -3.99
C ASN A 102 -8.47 -11.28 -3.44
N GLY A 103 -8.38 -10.92 -2.16
CA GLY A 103 -9.21 -9.89 -1.54
C GLY A 103 -8.88 -8.45 -1.97
N ILE A 104 -7.69 -8.20 -2.51
CA ILE A 104 -7.21 -6.85 -2.84
C ILE A 104 -8.07 -6.21 -3.93
N ALA A 105 -8.32 -6.90 -5.04
CA ALA A 105 -9.08 -6.33 -6.16
C ALA A 105 -10.55 -6.03 -5.81
N PRO A 106 -11.30 -6.94 -5.15
CA PRO A 106 -12.64 -6.63 -4.63
C PRO A 106 -12.68 -5.45 -3.67
N ALA A 107 -11.72 -5.36 -2.73
CA ALA A 107 -11.64 -4.25 -1.79
C ALA A 107 -11.39 -2.91 -2.50
N CYS A 108 -10.45 -2.86 -3.45
CA CYS A 108 -10.22 -1.68 -4.28
C CYS A 108 -11.47 -1.26 -5.06
N ARG A 109 -12.20 -2.21 -5.65
CA ARG A 109 -13.47 -1.91 -6.34
C ARG A 109 -14.50 -1.34 -5.38
N LYS A 110 -14.68 -1.96 -4.20
CA LYS A 110 -15.61 -1.49 -3.15
C LYS A 110 -15.33 -0.05 -2.76
N LEU A 111 -14.07 0.29 -2.47
CA LEU A 111 -13.64 1.64 -2.09
C LEU A 111 -13.93 2.70 -3.16
N CYS A 112 -14.00 2.30 -4.43
CA CYS A 112 -14.24 3.22 -5.53
C CYS A 112 -15.66 3.15 -6.13
N ARG A 113 -16.59 2.37 -5.57
CA ARG A 113 -17.95 2.19 -6.11
C ARG A 113 -18.72 3.50 -6.32
N ASN A 114 -18.47 4.52 -5.52
CA ASN A 114 -19.19 5.81 -5.60
C ASN A 114 -18.75 6.70 -6.78
N THR A 115 -17.75 6.28 -7.55
CA THR A 115 -17.35 7.00 -8.77
C THR A 115 -17.99 6.36 -10.00
N ARG A 116 -19.09 6.95 -10.52
CA ARG A 116 -19.80 6.56 -11.76
C ARG A 116 -18.87 6.28 -12.95
N ALA A 117 -17.68 6.88 -12.98
CA ALA A 117 -16.66 6.69 -14.01
C ALA A 117 -16.02 5.28 -14.04
N LEU A 118 -16.16 4.47 -12.99
CA LEU A 118 -15.48 3.17 -12.86
C LEU A 118 -16.28 1.97 -13.37
N GLU A 119 -17.55 2.14 -13.68
CA GLU A 119 -18.33 1.09 -14.37
C GLU A 119 -17.80 0.82 -15.78
N ARG A 120 -17.05 1.77 -16.36
CA ARG A 120 -16.58 1.72 -17.76
C ARG A 120 -15.08 1.46 -17.93
N ARG A 121 -14.29 1.36 -16.85
CA ARG A 121 -12.85 1.08 -16.94
C ARG A 121 -12.27 0.41 -15.68
N PRO A 122 -11.13 -0.30 -15.79
CA PRO A 122 -10.45 -0.87 -14.63
C PRO A 122 -10.06 0.18 -13.58
N VAL A 123 -10.14 -0.22 -12.30
CA VAL A 123 -9.63 0.55 -11.15
C VAL A 123 -8.10 0.60 -11.22
N ARG A 124 -7.52 1.80 -11.20
CA ARG A 124 -6.06 2.00 -11.15
C ARG A 124 -5.64 2.28 -9.72
N ALA A 125 -4.63 1.56 -9.23
CA ALA A 125 -4.16 1.66 -7.86
C ALA A 125 -2.69 2.11 -7.79
N LEU A 126 -2.36 2.96 -6.82
CA LEU A 126 -0.97 3.25 -6.43
C LEU A 126 -0.61 2.43 -5.20
N ILE A 127 0.43 1.59 -5.29
CA ILE A 127 0.97 0.85 -4.15
C ILE A 127 2.12 1.65 -3.53
N ALA A 128 1.99 2.01 -2.25
CA ALA A 128 2.95 2.83 -1.52
C ALA A 128 3.22 2.27 -0.11
N GLY A 129 4.29 2.75 0.52
CA GLY A 129 4.75 2.26 1.83
C GLY A 129 6.27 2.36 1.97
N ILE A 130 6.78 2.17 3.18
CA ILE A 130 8.22 2.27 3.47
C ILE A 130 9.04 1.19 2.75
N PRO A 131 10.37 1.35 2.61
CA PRO A 131 11.24 0.29 2.10
C PRO A 131 11.02 -1.04 2.83
N ASN A 132 11.18 -2.16 2.11
CA ASN A 132 11.07 -3.52 2.64
C ASN A 132 9.70 -3.95 3.23
N ALA A 133 8.65 -3.14 3.11
CA ALA A 133 7.27 -3.52 3.47
C ALA A 133 6.70 -4.63 2.55
N GLY A 134 7.35 -4.93 1.41
CA GLY A 134 6.94 -6.01 0.50
C GLY A 134 6.11 -5.59 -0.72
N LYS A 135 6.11 -4.28 -1.06
CA LYS A 135 5.40 -3.72 -2.24
C LYS A 135 5.70 -4.47 -3.55
N SER A 136 6.99 -4.69 -3.86
CA SER A 136 7.40 -5.39 -5.09
C SER A 136 6.96 -6.85 -5.09
N THR A 137 6.99 -7.52 -3.93
CA THR A 137 6.50 -8.89 -3.77
C THR A 137 5.01 -8.97 -4.08
N ILE A 138 4.21 -8.02 -3.57
CA ILE A 138 2.77 -7.93 -3.86
C ILE A 138 2.54 -7.70 -5.36
N ILE A 139 3.21 -6.71 -5.97
CA ILE A 139 3.09 -6.41 -7.41
C ILE A 139 3.39 -7.65 -8.26
N ASN A 140 4.48 -8.35 -7.93
CA ASN A 140 4.88 -9.55 -8.64
C ASN A 140 3.88 -10.69 -8.44
N ALA A 141 3.38 -10.88 -7.22
CA ALA A 141 2.44 -11.94 -6.91
C ALA A 141 1.12 -11.76 -7.67
N LEU A 142 0.59 -10.53 -7.71
CA LEU A 142 -0.63 -10.16 -8.45
C LEU A 142 -0.43 -10.23 -9.97
N SER A 143 0.73 -9.79 -10.47
CA SER A 143 1.03 -9.84 -11.91
C SER A 143 1.20 -11.28 -12.42
N ARG A 144 1.78 -12.16 -11.60
CA ARG A 144 1.93 -13.59 -11.91
C ARG A 144 0.60 -14.34 -11.89
N GLU A 145 -0.35 -13.94 -11.05
CA GLU A 145 -1.70 -14.51 -11.03
C GLU A 145 -2.41 -14.22 -12.36
N ARG A 146 -2.38 -12.97 -12.82
CA ARG A 146 -2.90 -12.61 -14.15
C ARG A 146 -2.16 -13.31 -15.29
N LYS A 147 -0.85 -13.52 -15.18
CA LYS A 147 -0.09 -14.30 -16.19
C LYS A 147 -0.43 -15.79 -16.13
N ALA A 148 -0.72 -16.35 -14.95
CA ALA A 148 -1.17 -17.73 -14.82
C ALA A 148 -2.58 -17.92 -15.41
N GLU A 149 -3.48 -16.95 -15.18
CA GLU A 149 -4.81 -16.91 -15.82
C GLU A 149 -4.73 -16.65 -17.34
N ALA A 150 -3.81 -15.77 -17.78
CA ALA A 150 -3.71 -15.35 -19.18
C ALA A 150 -2.63 -16.08 -20.01
N GLY A 151 -1.93 -17.07 -19.46
CA GLY A 151 -0.71 -17.56 -20.10
C GLY A 151 -0.07 -18.79 -19.47
N ALA A 152 -0.56 -19.96 -19.89
CA ALA A 152 0.25 -21.17 -20.07
C ALA A 152 1.35 -20.99 -21.15
N ARG A 153 2.04 -19.83 -21.23
CA ARG A 153 3.16 -19.59 -22.16
C ARG A 153 4.21 -18.63 -21.54
N PRO A 154 5.48 -19.07 -21.39
CA PRO A 154 6.54 -18.30 -20.76
C PRO A 154 7.26 -17.36 -21.74
N GLY A 155 7.75 -16.22 -21.22
CA GLY A 155 8.66 -15.31 -21.92
C GLY A 155 8.21 -13.85 -21.87
N LEU A 156 9.12 -12.97 -21.43
CA LEU A 156 9.05 -11.50 -21.42
C LEU A 156 8.46 -10.84 -20.16
N THR A 157 9.37 -10.28 -19.36
CA THR A 157 9.10 -9.24 -18.35
C THR A 157 9.46 -7.90 -18.99
N ARG A 158 8.51 -6.98 -19.13
CA ARG A 158 8.74 -5.58 -19.55
C ARG A 158 7.97 -4.63 -18.64
N ASP A 159 8.57 -3.47 -18.44
CA ASP A 159 8.30 -2.36 -17.51
C ASP A 159 6.85 -1.86 -17.34
N LEU A 160 6.70 -1.02 -16.30
CA LEU A 160 5.56 -0.21 -15.85
C LEU A 160 4.39 -0.14 -16.85
N ARG A 161 3.31 -0.88 -16.57
CA ARG A 161 2.10 -0.87 -17.43
C ARG A 161 1.07 0.17 -16.98
N ARG A 162 0.63 0.96 -17.97
CA ARG A 162 -0.51 1.91 -17.93
C ARG A 162 -1.84 1.21 -17.70
#